data_AF-A0A964CZF5-F1
#
_entry.id   AF-A0A964CZF5-F1
#
_cell.length_a   1.000
_cell.length_b   1.000
_cell.length_c   1.000
_cell.angle_alpha   90.00
_cell.angle_beta   90.00
_cell.angle_gamma   90.00
#
_symmetry.space_group_name_H-M   'P 1'
#
loop_
_entity.id
_entity.type
_entity.pdbx_description
1 polymer ?
#
loop_
_entity_poly.entity_id
_entity_poly.type
_entity_poly.pdbx_seq_one_letter_code
_entity_poly.pdbx_strand_id
1 'polypeptide(L)'
;MSYIIMSVCLFCSSFFFYLFYVRYWKWRDCIEAANSSCITPDGDILIGGGAFWIVPAVVFFVPFAVILCLNFWRKCRVTEGDEDNQK
;
A
#
# COMPACT_ATOMS: atom_id res chain seq x y z
N MET A 1 -6.16 13.46 17.87
CA MET A 1 -5.14 13.81 16.84
C MET A 1 -4.59 12.59 16.09
N SER A 2 -4.28 11.45 16.75
CA SER A 2 -3.72 10.27 16.04
C SER A 2 -4.63 9.65 14.95
N TYR A 3 -5.96 9.62 15.13
CA TYR A 3 -6.87 9.02 14.14
C TYR A 3 -6.96 9.80 12.81
N ILE A 4 -6.83 11.13 12.86
CA ILE A 4 -6.85 11.97 11.65
C ILE A 4 -5.63 11.64 10.79
N ILE A 5 -4.45 11.54 11.40
CA ILE A 5 -3.20 11.21 10.70
C ILE A 5 -3.31 9.82 10.07
N MET A 6 -3.83 8.82 10.79
CA MET A 6 -4.02 7.47 10.21
C MET A 6 -4.98 7.46 9.02
N SER A 7 -6.10 8.19 9.13
CA SER A 7 -7.07 8.32 8.03
C SER A 7 -6.44 8.94 6.79
N VAL A 8 -5.67 10.03 6.97
CA VAL A 8 -4.96 10.70 5.88
C VAL A 8 -3.91 9.79 5.25
N CYS A 9 -3.10 9.09 6.06
CA CYS A 9 -2.11 8.15 5.54
C CYS A 9 -2.76 7.01 4.74
N LEU A 10 -3.87 6.44 5.24
CA LEU A 10 -4.58 5.37 4.57
C LEU A 10 -5.22 5.85 3.24
N PHE A 11 -5.77 7.05 3.23
CA PHE A 11 -6.30 7.67 2.02
C PHE A 11 -5.20 7.91 0.99
N CYS A 12 -4.09 8.55 1.38
CA CYS A 12 -2.95 8.79 0.50
C CYS A 12 -2.37 7.48 -0.04
N SER A 13 -2.17 6.48 0.82
CA SER A 13 -1.73 5.14 0.42
C SER A 13 -2.64 4.55 -0.65
N SER A 14 -3.96 4.56 -0.41
CA SER A 14 -4.95 4.00 -1.34
C SER A 14 -4.94 4.74 -2.68
N PHE A 15 -4.83 6.07 -2.65
CA PHE A 15 -4.74 6.90 -3.85
C PHE A 15 -3.49 6.60 -4.69
N PHE A 16 -2.31 6.53 -4.06
CA PHE A 16 -1.08 6.21 -4.79
C PHE A 16 -1.06 4.77 -5.30
N PHE A 17 -1.63 3.83 -4.54
CA PHE A 17 -1.78 2.45 -4.99
C PHE A 17 -2.73 2.35 -6.19
N TYR A 18 -3.81 3.12 -6.21
CA TYR A 18 -4.69 3.24 -7.37
C TYR A 18 -3.97 3.79 -8.60
N LEU A 19 -3.16 4.84 -8.44
CA LEU A 19 -2.34 5.39 -9.54
C LEU A 19 -1.34 4.34 -10.07
N PHE A 20 -0.66 3.62 -9.18
CA PHE A 20 0.21 2.51 -9.55
C PHE A 20 -0.55 1.43 -10.34
N TYR A 21 -1.76 1.10 -9.89
CA TYR A 21 -2.59 0.10 -10.57
C TYR A 21 -2.96 0.53 -11.99
N VAL A 22 -3.53 1.73 -12.14
CA VAL A 22 -4.02 2.24 -13.43
C VAL A 22 -2.88 2.52 -14.40
N ARG A 23 -1.76 3.06 -13.94
CA ARG A 23 -0.65 3.51 -14.79
C ARG A 23 0.42 2.46 -15.06
N TYR A 24 0.49 1.40 -14.25
CA TYR A 24 1.51 0.37 -14.42
C TYR A 24 0.93 -1.03 -14.29
N TRP A 25 0.36 -1.40 -13.15
CA TRP A 25 0.03 -2.81 -12.88
C TRP A 25 -0.94 -3.42 -13.90
N LYS A 26 -2.00 -2.67 -14.26
CA LYS A 26 -2.99 -3.10 -15.26
C LYS A 26 -2.38 -3.38 -16.64
N TRP A 27 -1.32 -2.68 -16.99
CA TRP A 27 -0.69 -2.71 -18.31
C TRP A 27 0.72 -3.28 -18.28
N ARG A 28 1.11 -3.92 -17.17
CA ARG A 28 2.46 -4.40 -16.91
C ARG A 28 2.95 -5.30 -18.04
N ASP A 29 2.15 -6.27 -18.46
CA ASP A 29 2.52 -7.22 -19.51
C ASP A 29 2.75 -6.52 -20.86
N CYS A 30 1.93 -5.51 -21.18
CA CYS A 30 2.10 -4.70 -22.39
C CYS A 30 3.36 -3.84 -22.34
N ILE A 31 3.65 -3.22 -21.18
CA ILE A 31 4.86 -2.42 -20.97
C ILE A 31 6.11 -3.29 -21.07
N GLU A 32 6.08 -4.49 -20.49
CA GLU A 32 7.18 -5.47 -20.55
C GLU A 32 7.38 -6.00 -21.98
N ALA A 33 6.31 -6.25 -22.73
CA ALA A 33 6.38 -6.70 -24.11
C ALA A 33 6.88 -5.59 -25.08
N ALA A 34 6.44 -4.36 -24.89
CA ALA A 34 6.81 -3.22 -25.74
C ALA A 34 8.20 -2.65 -25.42
N ASN A 35 8.79 -3.03 -24.27
CA ASN A 35 10.11 -2.61 -23.79
C ASN A 35 10.31 -1.07 -23.68
N SER A 36 9.24 -0.29 -23.84
CA SER A 36 9.30 1.17 -23.98
C SER A 36 7.97 1.84 -23.60
N SER A 37 6.93 1.64 -24.42
CA SER A 37 5.66 2.35 -24.29
C SER A 37 4.49 1.45 -24.69
N CYS A 38 3.49 1.34 -23.82
CA CYS A 38 2.21 0.72 -24.16
C CYS A 38 1.20 1.81 -24.53
N ILE A 39 0.49 1.65 -25.65
CA ILE A 39 -0.60 2.55 -26.02
C ILE A 39 -1.91 1.89 -25.59
N THR A 40 -2.67 2.56 -24.72
CA THR A 40 -4.00 2.09 -24.32
C THR A 40 -4.97 2.16 -25.51
N PRO A 41 -6.08 1.41 -25.48
CA PRO A 41 -7.15 1.56 -26.47
C PRO A 41 -7.69 2.99 -26.59
N ASP A 42 -7.58 3.77 -25.50
CA ASP A 42 -8.01 5.17 -25.43
C ASP A 42 -6.96 6.14 -26.01
N GLY A 43 -5.78 5.64 -26.42
CA GLY A 43 -4.70 6.41 -27.03
C GLY A 43 -3.65 6.95 -26.05
N ASP A 44 -3.81 6.72 -24.74
CA ASP A 44 -2.82 7.14 -23.74
C ASP A 44 -1.52 6.34 -23.87
N ILE A 45 -0.39 7.06 -23.84
CA ILE A 45 0.96 6.48 -23.85
C ILE A 45 1.39 6.22 -22.41
N LEU A 46 1.47 4.94 -22.05
CA LEU A 46 1.91 4.46 -20.75
C LEU A 46 3.37 4.02 -20.82
N ILE A 47 4.17 4.50 -19.87
CA ILE A 47 5.59 4.14 -19.73
C ILE A 47 5.82 3.39 -18.42
N GLY A 48 6.93 2.65 -18.35
CA GLY A 48 7.37 1.97 -17.12
C GLY A 48 7.50 2.88 -15.89
N GLY A 49 7.61 4.20 -16.08
CA GLY A 49 7.58 5.19 -15.00
C GLY A 49 6.32 5.17 -14.13
N GLY A 50 5.22 4.56 -14.60
CA GLY A 50 4.05 4.31 -13.76
C GLY A 50 4.33 3.45 -12.52
N ALA A 51 5.40 2.65 -12.53
CA ALA A 51 5.83 1.86 -11.38
C ALA A 51 6.23 2.75 -10.19
N PHE A 52 6.66 3.99 -10.43
CA PHE A 52 7.12 4.92 -9.40
C PHE A 52 6.06 5.20 -8.31
N TRP A 53 4.78 5.14 -8.66
CA TRP A 53 3.67 5.41 -7.72
C TRP A 53 3.56 4.39 -6.58
N ILE A 54 4.20 3.21 -6.68
CA ILE A 54 4.27 2.27 -5.56
C ILE A 54 5.10 2.82 -4.39
N VAL A 55 6.11 3.64 -4.67
CA VAL A 55 7.02 4.19 -3.65
C VAL A 55 6.26 5.04 -2.63
N PRO A 56 5.54 6.11 -3.01
CA PRO A 56 4.75 6.87 -2.04
C PRO A 56 3.65 6.02 -1.41
N ALA A 57 3.02 5.08 -2.14
CA ALA A 57 2.01 4.19 -1.58
C ALA A 57 2.55 3.40 -0.37
N VAL A 58 3.74 2.79 -0.51
CA VAL A 58 4.40 2.04 0.55
C VAL A 58 4.82 2.95 1.71
N VAL A 59 5.35 4.15 1.43
CA VAL A 59 5.75 5.12 2.46
C VAL A 59 4.59 5.50 3.38
N PHE A 60 3.37 5.64 2.84
CA PHE A 60 2.19 5.93 3.66
C PHE A 60 1.60 4.68 4.31
N PHE A 61 1.72 3.50 3.70
CA PHE A 61 1.19 2.25 4.23
C PHE A 61 2.00 1.68 5.40
N VAL A 62 3.34 1.71 5.32
CA VAL A 62 4.23 1.06 6.29
C VAL A 62 4.00 1.56 7.72
N PRO A 63 3.95 2.87 8.01
CA PRO A 63 3.71 3.36 9.37
C PRO A 63 2.35 2.90 9.91
N PHE A 64 1.31 2.91 9.07
CA PHE A 64 -0.02 2.42 9.42
C PHE A 64 0.01 0.93 9.79
N ALA A 65 0.64 0.10 8.94
CA ALA A 65 0.78 -1.33 9.18
C ALA A 65 1.59 -1.63 10.44
N VAL A 66 2.69 -0.91 10.69
CA VAL A 66 3.52 -1.05 11.89
C VAL A 66 2.71 -0.74 13.14
N ILE A 67 1.95 0.36 13.16
CA ILE A 67 1.13 0.73 14.33
C ILE A 67 0.07 -0.33 14.60
N LEU A 68 -0.62 -0.83 13.56
CA LEU A 68 -1.59 -1.91 13.71
C LEU A 68 -0.94 -3.19 14.25
N CYS A 69 0.20 -3.59 13.69
CA CYS A 69 0.93 -4.78 14.15
C CYS A 69 1.35 -4.62 15.61
N LEU A 70 1.90 -3.48 16.01
CA LEU A 70 2.30 -3.21 17.40
C LEU A 70 1.10 -3.21 18.36
N ASN A 71 -0.05 -2.67 17.94
CA ASN A 71 -1.26 -2.71 18.76
C ASN A 71 -1.80 -4.13 18.93
N PHE A 72 -1.80 -4.90 17.83
CA PHE A 72 -2.23 -6.30 17.84
C PHE A 72 -1.30 -7.16 18.71
N TRP A 73 0.01 -7.01 18.54
CA TRP A 73 1.02 -7.71 19.33
C TRP A 73 0.90 -7.41 20.83
N ARG A 74 0.70 -6.13 21.18
CA ARG A 74 0.45 -5.74 22.57
C ARG A 74 -0.80 -6.39 23.13
N LYS A 75 -1.89 -6.45 22.35
CA LYS A 75 -3.14 -7.12 22.75
C LYS A 75 -2.89 -8.60 23.02
N CYS A 76 -2.23 -9.31 22.10
CA CYS A 76 -1.94 -10.74 22.25
C CYS A 76 -1.09 -11.04 23.49
N ARG A 77 -0.06 -10.21 23.78
CA ARG A 77 0.79 -10.40 24.97
C ARG A 77 0.05 -10.26 26.30
N VAL A 78 -1.00 -9.44 26.37
CA VAL A 78 -1.77 -9.27 27.62
C VAL A 78 -2.59 -10.53 27.90
N THR A 79 -3.26 -11.08 26.89
CA THR A 79 -4.07 -12.30 27.04
C THR A 79 -3.27 -13.51 27.51
N GLU A 80 -2.02 -13.65 27.08
CA GLU A 80 -1.16 -14.77 27.50
C GLU A 80 -0.85 -14.73 29.02
N GLY A 81 -0.68 -13.54 29.59
CA GLY A 81 -0.41 -13.39 31.04
C GLY A 81 -1.62 -13.59 31.95
N ASP A 82 -2.84 -13.40 31.42
CA ASP A 82 -4.08 -13.64 32.17
C ASP A 82 -4.38 -15.15 32.30
N GLU A 83 -4.03 -15.96 31.30
CA GLU A 83 -4.17 -17.42 31.37
C GLU A 83 -3.20 -18.03 32.40
N ASP A 84 -1.98 -17.53 32.51
CA ASP A 84 -0.99 -18.01 33.50
C ASP A 84 -1.36 -17.63 34.94
N ASN A 85 -2.02 -16.48 35.20
CA ASN A 85 -2.44 -16.07 36.55
C ASN A 85 -3.67 -16.83 37.08
N GLN A 86 -4.39 -17.55 36.21
CA GLN A 86 -5.61 -18.29 36.56
C GLN A 86 -5.34 -19.77 36.90
N LYS A 87 -4.09 -20.24 36.82
CA LYS A 87 -3.68 -21.63 37.06
C LYS A 87 -2.87 -21.79 38.34
#